data_AF-A0A350QW64-F1
#
_entry.id   AF-A0A350QW64-F1
#
_cell.length_a   1.000
_cell.length_b   1.000
_cell.length_c   1.000
_cell.angle_alpha   90.00
_cell.angle_beta   90.00
_cell.angle_gamma   90.00
#
_symmetry.space_group_name_H-M   'P 1'
#
loop_
_entity.id
_entity.type
_entity.pdbx_description
1 polymer ?
#
loop_
_entity_poly.entity_id
_entity_poly.type
_entity_poly.pdbx_seq_one_letter_code
_entity_poly.pdbx_strand_id
1 'polypeptide(L)'
;MFGNTGEHWLYLIGDPKQSIYRFRGADLEAYFAFARQTKAVKYSLDTNYRTVTPLVEGINAFFSKSEEPFLHPDLPFSEVRPNRRGPADGQKTYAENGGILPPLVIRELESTGPKPPGKPAARQAIRVDVANEIHRLLAEGEIGGQRGRP
;
A
#
# COMPACT_ATOMS: atom_id res chain seq x y z
N MET A 1 -16.82 2.21 -11.06
CA MET A 1 -17.50 3.11 -12.01
C MET A 1 -18.63 2.35 -12.67
N PHE A 2 -19.77 3.02 -12.87
CA PHE A 2 -20.97 2.42 -13.42
C PHE A 2 -21.35 3.18 -14.68
N GLY A 3 -21.35 2.49 -15.82
CA GLY A 3 -21.80 3.01 -17.10
C GLY A 3 -23.07 2.29 -17.56
N ASN A 4 -23.97 3.02 -18.23
CA ASN A 4 -25.21 2.48 -18.78
C ASN A 4 -25.50 3.15 -20.13
N THR A 5 -25.81 2.37 -21.16
CA THR A 5 -26.20 2.86 -22.50
C THR A 5 -27.71 2.84 -22.74
N GLY A 6 -28.52 2.44 -21.75
CA GLY A 6 -29.96 2.18 -21.86
C GLY A 6 -30.28 0.71 -22.09
N GLU A 7 -29.42 0.00 -22.84
CA GLU A 7 -29.59 -1.43 -23.17
C GLU A 7 -28.61 -2.33 -22.41
N HIS A 8 -27.46 -1.79 -22.02
CA HIS A 8 -26.38 -2.55 -21.40
C HIS A 8 -25.78 -1.82 -20.20
N TRP A 9 -25.36 -2.62 -19.22
CA TRP A 9 -24.67 -2.16 -18.02
C TRP A 9 -23.20 -2.57 -18.07
N LEU A 10 -22.31 -1.64 -17.73
CA LEU A 10 -20.88 -1.89 -17.58
C LEU A 10 -20.42 -1.47 -16.18
N TYR A 11 -19.84 -2.43 -15.46
CA TYR A 11 -19.29 -2.24 -14.13
C TYR A 11 -17.76 -2.33 -14.20
N LEU A 12 -17.08 -1.23 -13.91
CA LEU A 12 -15.62 -1.21 -13.81
C LEU A 12 -15.22 -1.09 -12.34
N ILE A 13 -14.62 -2.15 -11.81
CA ILE A 13 -14.13 -2.22 -10.43
C ILE A 13 -12.61 -2.31 -10.49
N GLY A 14 -11.93 -1.41 -9.80
CA GLY A 14 -10.47 -1.38 -9.75
C GLY A 14 -9.98 -0.22 -8.89
N ASP A 15 -8.67 -0.21 -8.63
CA ASP A 15 -7.99 0.87 -7.94
C ASP A 15 -6.92 1.48 -8.87
N PRO A 16 -7.14 2.67 -9.45
CA PRO A 16 -6.14 3.30 -10.30
C PRO A 16 -4.82 3.59 -9.57
N LYS A 17 -4.82 3.68 -8.22
CA LYS A 17 -3.61 3.83 -7.40
C LYS A 17 -2.70 2.59 -7.43
N GLN A 18 -3.23 1.44 -7.86
CA GLN A 18 -2.50 0.17 -7.95
C GLN A 18 -2.12 -0.21 -9.39
N SER A 19 -2.23 0.72 -10.35
CA SER A 19 -1.87 0.46 -11.75
C SER A 19 -0.35 0.40 -11.94
N ILE A 20 0.22 -0.81 -11.83
CA ILE A 20 1.69 -1.05 -11.90
C ILE A 20 2.15 -1.78 -13.18
N TYR A 21 1.24 -2.11 -14.09
CA TYR A 21 1.52 -2.92 -15.28
C TYR A 21 1.69 -2.11 -16.58
N ARG A 22 2.16 -0.86 -16.50
CA ARG A 22 2.38 0.00 -17.69
C ARG A 22 3.28 -0.66 -18.74
N PHE A 23 4.27 -1.45 -18.32
CA PHE A 23 5.17 -2.20 -19.21
C PHE A 23 4.47 -3.29 -20.04
N ARG A 24 3.22 -3.67 -19.69
CA ARG A 24 2.37 -4.60 -20.46
C ARG A 24 1.28 -3.88 -21.25
N GLY A 25 1.39 -2.56 -21.42
CA GLY A 25 0.41 -1.75 -22.15
C GLY A 25 -0.83 -1.37 -21.34
N ALA A 26 -0.81 -1.49 -20.01
CA ALA A 26 -1.87 -0.91 -19.19
C ALA A 26 -1.83 0.62 -19.33
N ASP A 27 -2.94 1.20 -19.74
CA ASP A 27 -3.09 2.64 -19.94
C ASP A 27 -4.06 3.23 -18.91
N LEU A 28 -3.51 4.04 -18.00
CA LEU A 28 -4.29 4.72 -16.97
C LEU A 28 -5.15 5.86 -17.57
N GLU A 29 -4.73 6.45 -18.69
CA GLU A 29 -5.52 7.49 -19.36
C GLU A 29 -6.81 6.93 -19.93
N ALA A 30 -6.79 5.70 -20.44
CA ALA A 30 -8.01 5.03 -20.90
C ALA A 30 -9.07 4.92 -19.77
N TYR A 31 -8.65 4.66 -18.53
CA TYR A 31 -9.54 4.61 -17.36
C TYR A 31 -10.19 5.98 -17.09
N PHE A 32 -9.40 7.05 -17.11
CA PHE A 32 -9.91 8.40 -16.87
C PHE A 32 -10.73 8.95 -18.05
N ALA A 33 -10.32 8.67 -19.28
CA ALA A 33 -11.05 9.01 -20.49
C ALA A 33 -12.44 8.35 -20.50
N PHE A 34 -12.52 7.06 -20.16
CA PHE A 34 -13.80 6.37 -20.00
C PHE A 34 -14.69 7.08 -18.97
N ALA A 35 -14.13 7.40 -17.80
CA ALA A 35 -14.88 8.08 -16.74
C ALA A 35 -15.45 9.43 -17.20
N ARG A 36 -14.67 10.22 -17.94
CA ARG A 36 -15.07 11.51 -18.49
C ARG A 36 -16.13 11.39 -19.58
N GLN A 37 -15.91 10.51 -20.56
CA GLN A 37 -16.78 10.37 -21.74
C GLN A 37 -18.15 9.79 -21.41
N THR A 38 -18.20 8.82 -20.48
CA THR A 38 -19.45 8.14 -20.12
C THR A 38 -20.22 8.83 -19.01
N LYS A 39 -19.67 9.90 -18.42
CA LYS A 39 -20.18 10.52 -17.19
C LYS A 39 -20.45 9.47 -16.10
N ALA A 40 -19.64 8.40 -16.06
CA ALA A 40 -19.88 7.26 -15.20
C ALA A 40 -19.88 7.69 -13.72
N VAL A 41 -20.83 7.15 -12.96
CA VAL A 41 -20.87 7.39 -11.52
C VAL A 41 -19.69 6.66 -10.87
N LYS A 42 -18.85 7.43 -10.17
CA LYS A 42 -17.72 6.93 -9.39
C LYS A 42 -18.20 6.62 -7.97
N TYR A 43 -17.91 5.43 -7.49
CA TYR A 43 -18.10 5.04 -6.10
C TYR A 43 -16.74 4.64 -5.54
N SER A 44 -16.49 5.00 -4.29
CA SER A 44 -15.31 4.60 -3.53
C SER A 44 -15.72 3.71 -2.37
N LEU A 45 -14.93 2.67 -2.10
CA LEU A 45 -15.01 1.92 -0.87
C LEU A 45 -14.04 2.59 0.11
N ASP A 46 -14.57 3.27 1.10
CA ASP A 46 -13.81 4.15 1.98
C ASP A 46 -13.36 3.48 3.28
N THR A 47 -13.69 2.21 3.49
CA THR A 47 -13.37 1.48 4.73
C THR A 47 -12.49 0.27 4.44
N ASN A 48 -11.34 0.19 5.13
CA ASN A 48 -10.43 -0.95 5.05
C ASN A 48 -10.78 -1.99 6.12
N TYR A 49 -11.27 -3.15 5.67
CA TYR A 49 -11.58 -4.30 6.53
C TYR A 49 -10.46 -5.34 6.59
N ARG A 50 -9.43 -5.20 5.75
CA ARG A 50 -8.40 -6.23 5.55
C ARG A 50 -7.24 -6.09 6.54
N THR A 51 -6.94 -4.88 6.96
CA THR A 51 -5.68 -4.51 7.61
C THR A 51 -5.93 -3.95 9.00
N VAL A 52 -4.93 -4.07 9.88
CA VAL A 52 -4.97 -3.51 11.23
C VAL A 52 -5.07 -1.98 11.21
N THR A 53 -5.80 -1.43 12.17
CA THR A 53 -6.03 0.00 12.36
C THR A 53 -4.73 0.81 12.33
N PRO A 54 -3.66 0.45 13.08
CA PRO A 54 -2.45 1.27 13.11
C PRO A 54 -1.73 1.35 11.76
N LEU A 55 -1.85 0.34 10.90
CA LEU A 55 -1.25 0.37 9.56
C LEU A 55 -2.06 1.25 8.60
N VAL A 56 -3.39 1.19 8.66
CA VAL A 56 -4.24 2.08 7.86
C VAL A 56 -3.99 3.54 8.25
N GLU A 57 -3.90 3.82 9.55
CA GLU A 57 -3.60 5.16 10.06
C GLU A 57 -2.20 5.62 9.65
N GLY A 58 -1.19 4.76 9.71
CA GLY A 58 0.17 5.07 9.23
C GLY A 58 0.24 5.37 7.73
N ILE A 59 -0.48 4.61 6.90
CA ILE A 59 -0.55 4.84 5.45
C ILE A 59 -1.27 6.14 5.12
N ASN A 60 -2.38 6.44 5.79
CA ASN A 60 -3.05 7.73 5.65
C ASN A 60 -2.10 8.88 6.03
N ALA A 61 -1.45 8.78 7.20
CA ALA A 61 -0.52 9.80 7.68
C ALA A 61 0.66 10.01 6.71
N PHE A 62 1.13 8.97 6.02
CA PHE A 62 2.20 9.07 5.04
C PHE A 62 1.76 9.76 3.75
N PHE A 63 0.69 9.27 3.11
CA PHE A 63 0.26 9.80 1.82
C PHE A 63 -0.41 11.18 1.90
N SER A 64 -1.04 11.52 3.02
CA SER A 64 -1.61 12.85 3.25
C SER A 64 -0.55 13.96 3.38
N LYS A 65 0.75 13.64 3.35
CA LYS A 65 1.85 14.64 3.35
C LYS A 65 2.15 15.23 1.98
N SER A 66 1.60 14.67 0.91
CA SER A 66 1.80 15.16 -0.46
C SER A 66 0.47 15.56 -1.07
N GLU A 67 0.45 16.67 -1.82
CA GLU A 67 -0.69 17.06 -2.64
C GLU A 67 -0.82 16.15 -3.88
N GLU A 68 0.30 15.60 -4.37
CA GLU A 68 0.36 14.71 -5.54
C GLU A 68 1.10 13.40 -5.23
N PRO A 69 0.57 12.54 -4.33
CA PRO A 69 1.25 11.33 -3.88
C PRO A 69 1.46 10.27 -4.97
N PHE A 70 0.65 10.32 -6.04
CA PHE A 70 0.72 9.40 -7.17
C PHE A 70 1.20 10.06 -8.47
N LEU A 71 1.68 11.31 -8.39
CA LEU A 71 2.21 12.06 -9.52
C LEU A 71 1.26 12.12 -10.72
N HIS A 72 -0.05 12.20 -10.46
CA HIS A 72 -1.07 12.25 -11.50
C HIS A 72 -2.28 13.07 -11.03
N PRO A 73 -2.72 14.09 -11.81
CA PRO A 73 -3.73 15.05 -11.36
C PRO A 73 -5.12 14.42 -11.13
N ASP A 74 -5.51 13.46 -11.96
CA ASP A 74 -6.78 12.73 -11.78
C ASP A 74 -6.72 11.61 -10.71
N LEU A 75 -5.61 11.49 -9.98
CA LEU A 75 -5.38 10.43 -8.98
C LEU A 75 -5.01 11.01 -7.60
N PRO A 76 -5.93 11.73 -6.94
CA PRO A 76 -5.70 12.19 -5.58
C PRO A 76 -5.65 11.02 -4.60
N PHE A 77 -4.97 11.22 -3.48
CA PHE A 77 -5.14 10.33 -2.33
C PHE A 77 -6.41 10.70 -1.57
N SER A 78 -7.18 9.70 -1.18
CA SER A 78 -8.32 9.86 -0.29
C SER A 78 -8.09 8.93 0.89
N GLU A 79 -8.14 9.48 2.10
CA GLU A 79 -7.95 8.69 3.31
C GLU A 79 -8.99 7.57 3.41
N VAL A 80 -8.52 6.42 3.89
CA VAL A 80 -9.38 5.25 4.08
C VAL A 80 -9.64 5.08 5.58
N ARG A 81 -10.90 4.87 5.96
CA ARG A 81 -11.30 4.61 7.33
C ARG A 81 -10.80 3.23 7.76
N PRO A 82 -10.10 3.12 8.90
CA PRO A 82 -9.85 1.81 9.49
C PRO A 82 -11.14 1.20 10.03
N ASN A 83 -11.32 -0.11 9.86
CA ASN A 83 -12.35 -0.86 10.58
C ASN A 83 -11.90 -1.11 12.04
N ARG A 84 -11.99 -0.06 12.87
CA ARG A 84 -11.48 -0.06 14.26
C ARG A 84 -12.12 -1.16 15.09
N ARG A 85 -11.28 -1.92 15.83
CA ARG A 85 -11.69 -3.08 16.63
C ARG A 85 -12.34 -4.18 15.78
N GLY A 86 -12.08 -4.17 14.47
CA GLY A 86 -12.52 -5.21 13.56
C GLY A 86 -11.68 -6.49 13.68
N PRO A 87 -12.05 -7.56 12.95
CA PRO A 87 -11.34 -8.83 13.01
C PRO A 87 -9.84 -8.74 12.72
N ALA A 88 -9.46 -7.82 11.82
CA ALA A 88 -8.06 -7.62 11.46
C ALA A 88 -7.19 -7.20 12.67
N ASP A 89 -7.68 -6.33 13.55
CA ASP A 89 -6.95 -5.86 14.74
C ASP A 89 -6.60 -7.01 15.70
N GLY A 90 -7.43 -8.05 15.77
CA GLY A 90 -7.14 -9.25 16.56
C GLY A 90 -6.31 -10.29 15.83
N GLN A 91 -6.55 -10.46 14.52
CA GLN A 91 -6.00 -11.58 13.75
C GLN A 91 -4.69 -11.27 13.03
N LYS A 92 -4.36 -9.99 12.85
CA LYS A 92 -3.26 -9.55 11.97
C LYS A 92 -2.29 -8.58 12.62
N THR A 93 -2.41 -8.38 13.93
CA THR A 93 -1.44 -7.62 14.70
C THR A 93 -0.13 -8.39 14.76
N TYR A 94 0.95 -7.70 14.40
CA TYR A 94 2.31 -8.21 14.47
C TYR A 94 2.91 -7.92 15.84
N ALA A 95 3.50 -8.93 16.47
CA ALA A 95 4.15 -8.81 17.77
C ALA A 95 5.43 -9.65 17.83
N GLU A 96 6.39 -9.23 18.65
CA GLU A 96 7.61 -9.97 18.99
C GLU A 96 7.79 -9.93 20.49
N ASN A 97 8.17 -11.05 21.11
CA ASN A 97 8.43 -11.15 22.57
C ASN A 97 7.32 -10.56 23.46
N GLY A 98 6.06 -10.66 23.03
CA GLY A 98 4.89 -10.11 23.74
C GLY A 98 4.63 -8.62 23.53
N GLY A 99 5.47 -7.91 22.76
CA GLY A 99 5.29 -6.51 22.40
C GLY A 99 4.74 -6.33 20.99
N ILE A 100 3.78 -5.43 20.81
CA ILE A 100 3.27 -5.03 19.49
C ILE A 100 4.24 -4.03 18.87
N LEU A 101 4.65 -4.25 17.62
CA LEU A 101 5.57 -3.36 16.91
C LEU A 101 4.82 -2.45 15.91
N PRO A 102 5.41 -1.31 15.53
CA PRO A 102 4.87 -0.47 14.48
C PRO A 102 4.73 -1.24 13.16
N PRO A 103 3.56 -1.22 12.50
CA PRO A 103 3.35 -1.99 11.28
C PRO A 103 3.89 -1.31 10.01
N LEU A 104 4.33 -0.05 10.11
CA LEU A 104 4.99 0.70 9.04
C LEU A 104 6.36 1.15 9.55
N VAL A 105 7.42 0.66 8.91
CA VAL A 105 8.80 0.99 9.24
C VAL A 105 9.49 1.54 7.98
N ILE A 106 10.08 2.72 8.09
CA ILE A 106 10.94 3.30 7.06
C ILE A 106 12.39 3.05 7.49
N ARG A 107 13.17 2.36 6.65
CA ARG A 107 14.59 2.06 6.89
C ARG A 107 15.43 2.90 5.96
N GLU A 108 16.41 3.59 6.51
CA GLU A 108 17.35 4.42 5.77
C GLU A 108 18.72 3.75 5.74
N LEU A 109 19.40 3.77 4.59
CA LEU A 109 20.77 3.32 4.48
C LEU A 109 21.70 4.44 4.94
N GLU A 110 22.19 4.35 6.18
CA GLU A 110 23.15 5.30 6.70
C GLU A 110 24.50 5.23 5.94
N SER A 111 25.05 6.40 5.63
CA SER A 111 26.39 6.52 5.04
C SER A 111 27.32 7.22 6.01
N THR A 112 28.29 6.48 6.54
CA THR A 112 29.28 7.00 7.51
C THR A 112 30.47 7.71 6.84
N GLY A 113 30.63 7.55 5.53
CA GLY A 113 31.66 8.22 4.74
C GLY A 113 31.20 9.58 4.19
N PRO A 114 32.15 10.42 3.73
CA PRO A 114 31.86 11.75 3.18
C PRO A 114 31.05 11.72 1.86
N LYS A 115 30.89 10.54 1.26
CA LYS A 115 30.08 10.32 0.05
C LYS A 115 29.21 9.08 0.23
N PRO A 116 27.97 9.08 -0.29
CA PRO A 116 27.10 7.92 -0.26
C PRO A 116 27.69 6.75 -1.05
N PRO A 117 27.31 5.50 -0.71
CA PRO A 117 27.77 4.32 -1.45
C PRO A 117 27.33 4.38 -2.92
N GLY A 118 28.19 3.89 -3.81
CA GLY A 118 27.83 3.70 -5.21
C GLY A 118 26.64 2.75 -5.37
N LYS A 119 25.88 2.91 -6.47
CA LYS A 119 24.66 2.14 -6.77
C LYS A 119 24.80 0.61 -6.58
N PRO A 120 25.90 -0.07 -7.00
CA PRO A 120 26.07 -1.50 -6.75
C PRO A 120 26.18 -1.84 -5.26
N ALA A 121 26.96 -1.07 -4.50
CA ALA A 121 27.16 -1.29 -3.07
C ALA A 121 25.87 -1.03 -2.28
N ALA A 122 25.18 0.07 -2.57
CA ALA A 122 23.89 0.39 -1.94
C ALA A 122 22.84 -0.71 -2.20
N ARG A 123 22.74 -1.21 -3.43
CA ARG A 123 21.85 -2.33 -3.78
C ARG A 123 22.19 -3.60 -3.02
N GLN A 124 23.48 -3.91 -2.88
CA GLN A 124 23.90 -5.09 -2.14
C GLN A 124 23.56 -4.97 -0.66
N ALA A 125 23.82 -3.82 -0.04
CA ALA A 125 23.48 -3.55 1.35
C ALA A 125 21.96 -3.70 1.60
N ILE A 126 21.14 -3.08 0.75
CA ILE A 126 19.66 -3.17 0.84
C ILE A 126 19.19 -4.63 0.70
N ARG A 127 19.76 -5.41 -0.23
CA ARG A 127 19.39 -6.83 -0.40
C ARG A 127 19.67 -7.65 0.85
N VAL A 128 20.85 -7.46 1.45
CA VAL A 128 21.23 -8.17 2.68
C VAL A 128 20.33 -7.74 3.83
N ASP A 129 20.08 -6.44 3.99
CA ASP A 129 19.19 -5.92 5.02
C ASP A 129 17.76 -6.48 4.90
N VAL A 130 17.18 -6.46 3.70
CA VAL A 130 15.83 -7.00 3.45
C VAL A 130 15.77 -8.51 3.72
N ALA A 131 16.78 -9.28 3.30
CA ALA A 131 16.81 -10.72 3.55
C ALA A 131 16.91 -11.03 5.05
N ASN A 132 17.78 -10.31 5.77
CA ASN A 132 17.92 -10.46 7.22
C ASN A 132 16.64 -10.03 7.95
N GLU A 133 15.99 -8.95 7.51
CA GLU A 133 14.75 -8.48 8.12
C GLU A 133 13.62 -9.47 7.90
N ILE A 134 13.45 -10.02 6.68
CA ILE A 134 12.46 -11.08 6.42
C ILE A 134 12.73 -12.29 7.32
N HIS A 135 13.98 -12.73 7.42
CA HIS A 135 14.35 -13.84 8.29
C HIS A 135 14.00 -13.56 9.76
N ARG A 136 14.37 -12.38 10.26
CA ARG A 136 14.09 -11.93 11.63
C ARG A 136 12.58 -11.89 11.90
N LEU A 137 11.80 -11.27 11.02
CA LEU A 137 10.34 -11.17 11.14
C LEU A 137 9.67 -12.56 11.16
N LEU A 138 10.17 -13.52 10.38
CA LEU A 138 9.64 -14.87 10.34
C LEU A 138 10.08 -15.72 11.54
N ALA A 139 11.27 -15.49 12.07
CA ALA A 139 11.84 -16.25 13.18
C ALA A 139 11.34 -15.77 14.56
N GLU A 140 11.19 -14.46 14.73
CA GLU A 140 10.88 -13.81 16.02
C GLU A 140 9.43 -13.35 16.12
N GLY A 141 8.75 -13.19 14.99
CA GLY A 141 7.44 -12.57 14.90
C GLY A 141 6.25 -13.50 15.01
N GLU A 142 5.16 -12.94 15.52
CA GLU A 142 3.84 -13.56 15.60
C GLU A 142 2.80 -12.65 14.95
N ILE A 143 1.90 -13.24 14.15
CA ILE A 143 0.75 -12.54 13.55
C ILE A 143 -0.52 -13.12 14.16
N GLY A 144 -1.29 -12.30 14.87
CA GLY A 144 -2.53 -12.75 15.53
C GLY A 144 -2.28 -13.89 16.54
N GLY A 145 -1.12 -13.90 17.18
CA GLY A 145 -0.69 -14.95 18.11
C GLY A 145 -0.20 -16.24 17.45
N GLN A 146 0.00 -16.26 16.13
CA GLN A 146 0.60 -17.38 15.42
C GLN A 146 2.01 -17.04 14.98
N ARG A 147 2.99 -17.86 15.37
CA ARG A 147 4.39 -17.69 14.92
C ARG A 147 4.54 -17.82 13.42
N GLY A 148 5.34 -16.92 12.86
CA GLY A 148 5.88 -17.07 11.52
C GLY A 148 6.64 -18.39 11.39
N ARG A 149 6.73 -18.90 10.16
CA ARG A 149 7.63 -20.00 9.81
C ARG A 149 8.54 -19.50 8.68
N PRO A 150 9.87 -19.59 8.84
CA PRO A 150 10.81 -19.25 7.76
C PRO A 150 10.69 -20.20 6.57
#